data_AF-A0A3P7IT54-F1
#
_entry.id   AF-A0A3P7IT54-F1
#
_cell.length_a   1.000
_cell.length_b   1.000
_cell.length_c   1.000
_cell.angle_alpha   90.00
_cell.angle_beta   90.00
_cell.angle_gamma   90.00
#
_symmetry.space_group_name_H-M   'P 1'
#
loop_
_entity.id
_entity.type
_entity.pdbx_description
1 polymer ?
#
loop_
_entity_poly.entity_id
_entity_poly.type
_entity_poly.pdbx_seq_one_letter_code
_entity_poly.pdbx_strand_id
1 'polypeptide(L)'
;MVLGAVLSMLRYVAGSEDRDFVDRLHSYFTCNILIGLAVLVSFKWVPFFLLLEAACFRLPSLFWQYLAGYSGIKIHEVIKLSSDPNNIKPDIKRANIKSLTVHLQGALRFHRRLHKKQIRPHRFLWLFNLAYSAFFVTSVYLFTKFFYLANVCLQLLLMNKFLETDRYAWYGFGAMIDLLNGTTWEQSGVFPRVSLCDFDVRVMGNVQEHTVQCVLVINIFNEKIFIFLWFW
;
A
#
# COMPACT_ATOMS: atom_id res chain seq x y z
N MET A 1 -1.04 19.23 13.04
CA MET A 1 0.26 18.54 12.88
C MET A 1 0.18 17.33 11.96
N VAL A 2 -0.80 16.42 12.13
CA VAL A 2 -0.99 15.23 11.25
C VAL A 2 -1.23 15.60 9.78
N LEU A 3 -2.07 16.60 9.50
CA LEU A 3 -2.38 17.04 8.13
C LEU A 3 -1.13 17.52 7.37
N GLY A 4 -0.19 18.18 8.05
CA GLY A 4 1.07 18.65 7.46
C GLY A 4 2.06 17.52 7.17
N ALA A 5 2.12 16.50 8.04
CA ALA A 5 2.90 15.29 7.81
C ALA A 5 2.33 14.46 6.65
N VAL A 6 1.00 14.37 6.56
CA VAL A 6 0.29 13.70 5.46
C VAL A 6 0.49 14.45 4.14
N LEU A 7 0.40 15.79 4.12
CA LEU A 7 0.68 16.62 2.93
C LEU A 7 2.15 16.55 2.48
N SER A 8 3.08 16.46 3.43
CA SER A 8 4.51 16.24 3.17
C SER A 8 4.75 14.86 2.55
N MET A 9 4.16 13.80 3.11
CA MET A 9 4.19 12.44 2.56
C MET A 9 3.54 12.39 1.17
N LEU A 10 2.39 13.03 0.97
CA LEU A 10 1.71 13.18 -0.32
C LEU A 10 2.61 13.83 -1.39
N ARG A 11 3.31 14.92 -1.05
CA ARG A 11 4.25 15.59 -1.95
C ARG A 11 5.48 14.73 -2.27
N TYR A 12 6.02 14.02 -1.29
CA TYR A 12 7.13 13.08 -1.51
C TYR A 12 6.70 11.90 -2.40
N VAL A 13 5.44 11.48 -2.28
CA VAL A 13 4.84 10.36 -3.04
C VAL A 13 4.49 10.77 -4.47
N ALA A 14 4.19 12.04 -4.76
CA ALA A 14 3.91 12.56 -6.12
C ALA A 14 5.13 12.68 -7.06
N GLY A 15 6.35 12.76 -6.53
CA GLY A 15 7.55 13.19 -7.29
C GLY A 15 8.26 12.14 -8.16
N SER A 16 7.69 10.96 -8.43
CA SER A 16 8.34 9.96 -9.29
C SER A 16 7.36 9.50 -10.37
N GLU A 17 7.42 10.19 -11.51
CA GLU A 17 6.54 10.04 -12.66
C GLU A 17 6.78 8.74 -13.45
N ASP A 18 7.90 8.05 -13.20
CA ASP A 18 8.31 6.83 -13.93
C ASP A 18 8.10 5.53 -13.13
N ARG A 19 7.09 5.47 -12.26
CA ARG A 19 6.71 4.23 -11.57
C ARG A 19 5.70 3.45 -12.41
N ASP A 20 5.86 2.13 -12.45
CA ASP A 20 4.89 1.24 -13.12
C ASP A 20 3.46 1.53 -12.65
N PHE A 21 2.49 1.30 -13.55
CA PHE A 21 1.07 1.50 -13.26
C PHE A 21 0.63 0.85 -11.93
N VAL A 22 1.06 -0.40 -11.68
CA VAL A 22 0.76 -1.14 -10.45
C VAL A 22 1.32 -0.45 -9.20
N ASP A 23 2.55 0.05 -9.28
CA ASP A 23 3.19 0.75 -8.16
C ASP A 23 2.50 2.10 -7.90
N ARG A 24 2.04 2.76 -8.97
CA ARG A 24 1.24 3.99 -8.86
C ARG A 24 -0.14 3.70 -8.25
N LEU A 25 -0.79 2.62 -8.66
CA LEU A 25 -2.10 2.22 -8.13
C LEU A 25 -2.04 1.91 -6.63
N HIS A 26 -1.11 1.06 -6.20
CA HIS A 26 -1.05 0.64 -4.79
C HIS A 26 -0.34 1.66 -3.90
N SER A 27 0.83 2.16 -4.30
CA SER A 27 1.66 3.02 -3.43
C SER A 27 1.19 4.47 -3.39
N TYR A 28 0.51 4.94 -4.44
CA TYR A 28 -0.03 6.31 -4.50
C TYR A 28 -1.53 6.31 -4.28
N PHE A 29 -2.33 5.72 -5.18
CA PHE A 29 -3.80 5.85 -5.09
C PHE A 29 -4.37 5.13 -3.85
N THR A 30 -4.04 3.86 -3.66
CA THR A 30 -4.59 3.05 -2.56
C THR A 30 -4.14 3.60 -1.20
N CYS A 31 -2.85 3.91 -1.01
CA CYS A 31 -2.37 4.55 0.21
C CYS A 31 -3.08 5.88 0.52
N ASN A 32 -3.28 6.74 -0.49
CA ASN A 32 -3.92 8.05 -0.28
C ASN A 32 -5.42 7.92 0.02
N ILE A 33 -6.10 6.97 -0.63
CA ILE A 33 -7.50 6.62 -0.32
C ILE A 33 -7.60 6.14 1.14
N LEU A 34 -6.75 5.19 1.55
CA LEU A 34 -6.75 4.65 2.91
C LEU A 34 -6.45 5.71 3.97
N ILE A 35 -5.46 6.58 3.73
CA ILE A 35 -5.14 7.68 4.65
C ILE A 35 -6.30 8.69 4.71
N GLY A 36 -6.90 9.04 3.58
CA GLY A 36 -8.07 9.92 3.54
C GLY A 36 -9.25 9.37 4.33
N LEU A 37 -9.56 8.08 4.13
CA LEU A 37 -10.62 7.38 4.86
C LEU A 37 -10.32 7.24 6.36
N ALA A 38 -9.06 7.01 6.73
CA ALA A 38 -8.65 6.96 8.13
C ALA A 38 -8.86 8.29 8.88
N VAL A 39 -8.75 9.43 8.18
CA VAL A 39 -9.04 10.75 8.78
C VAL A 39 -10.55 10.99 8.90
N LEU A 40 -11.34 10.48 7.94
CA LEU A 40 -12.80 10.64 7.94
C LEU A 40 -13.49 9.78 8.99
N VAL A 41 -12.95 8.60 9.28
CA VAL A 41 -13.50 7.68 10.27
C VAL A 41 -12.91 8.01 11.64
N SER A 42 -13.73 8.39 12.63
CA SER A 42 -13.28 8.65 14.01
C SER A 42 -13.69 7.53 14.98
N PHE A 43 -13.64 6.28 14.53
CA PHE A 43 -13.88 5.12 15.42
C PHE A 43 -12.57 4.68 16.08
N LYS A 44 -12.58 4.17 17.32
CA LYS A 44 -11.34 4.01 18.11
C LYS A 44 -10.28 3.07 17.51
N TRP A 45 -10.65 2.10 16.65
CA TRP A 45 -9.70 1.10 16.11
C TRP A 45 -9.56 1.10 14.58
N VAL A 46 -10.62 1.48 13.86
CA VAL A 46 -10.68 1.45 12.39
C VAL A 46 -9.60 2.32 11.72
N PRO A 47 -9.30 3.55 12.17
CA PRO A 47 -8.27 4.39 11.58
C PRO A 47 -6.87 3.81 11.74
N PHE A 48 -6.58 3.18 12.88
CA PHE A 48 -5.29 2.52 13.10
C PHE A 48 -5.11 1.34 12.16
N PHE A 49 -6.18 0.57 11.93
CA PHE A 49 -6.20 -0.49 10.95
C PHE A 49 -5.92 0.05 9.53
N LEU A 50 -6.69 1.03 9.06
CA LEU A 50 -6.51 1.62 7.73
C LEU A 50 -5.11 2.25 7.51
N LEU A 51 -4.55 2.88 8.55
CA LEU A 51 -3.18 3.41 8.50
C LEU A 51 -2.13 2.30 8.41
N LEU A 52 -2.34 1.17 9.10
CA LEU A 52 -1.48 0.00 9.00
C LEU A 52 -1.54 -0.60 7.58
N GLU A 53 -2.74 -0.75 7.01
CA GLU A 53 -2.91 -1.21 5.63
C GLU A 53 -2.17 -0.28 4.65
N ALA A 54 -2.33 1.04 4.81
CA ALA A 54 -1.65 2.04 3.99
C ALA A 54 -0.12 1.93 4.11
N ALA A 55 0.41 1.68 5.31
CA ALA A 55 1.83 1.46 5.53
C ALA A 55 2.32 0.17 4.85
N CYS A 56 1.55 -0.92 4.93
CA CYS A 56 1.88 -2.18 4.28
C CYS A 56 1.92 -2.06 2.74
N PHE A 57 0.99 -1.33 2.12
CA PHE A 57 1.02 -1.05 0.67
C PHE A 57 2.24 -0.22 0.24
N ARG A 58 2.87 0.50 1.17
CA ARG A 58 4.09 1.26 0.92
C ARG A 58 5.36 0.40 0.96
N LEU A 59 5.38 -0.68 1.75
CA LEU A 59 6.58 -1.52 1.98
C LEU A 59 7.22 -2.06 0.69
N PRO A 60 6.49 -2.64 -0.30
CA PRO A 60 7.12 -3.16 -1.51
C PRO A 60 7.84 -2.10 -2.33
N SER A 61 7.29 -0.87 -2.37
CA SER A 61 7.91 0.25 -3.09
C SER A 61 9.21 0.72 -2.45
N LEU A 62 9.28 0.75 -1.11
CA LEU A 62 10.49 1.06 -0.36
C LEU A 62 11.53 -0.05 -0.55
N PHE A 63 11.08 -1.31 -0.53
CA PHE A 63 11.94 -2.46 -0.76
C PHE A 63 12.60 -2.43 -2.14
N TRP A 64 11.85 -2.08 -3.20
CA TRP A 64 12.38 -1.88 -4.53
C TRP A 64 13.42 -0.76 -4.59
N GLN A 65 13.13 0.42 -4.02
CA GLN A 65 14.06 1.55 -4.04
C GLN A 65 15.37 1.24 -3.29
N TYR A 66 15.26 0.55 -2.15
CA TYR A 66 16.42 0.13 -1.38
C TYR A 66 17.28 -0.88 -2.14
N LEU A 67 16.68 -1.94 -2.70
CA LEU A 67 17.42 -2.98 -3.42
C LEU A 67 17.94 -2.54 -4.79
N ALA A 68 17.16 -1.75 -5.53
CA ALA A 68 17.60 -1.20 -6.82
C ALA A 68 18.82 -0.29 -6.65
N GLY A 69 18.94 0.41 -5.52
CA GLY A 69 20.12 1.22 -5.17
C GLY A 69 21.42 0.42 -5.11
N TYR A 70 21.38 -0.85 -4.69
CA TYR A 70 22.56 -1.72 -4.63
C TYR A 70 23.04 -2.21 -6.01
N SER A 71 22.18 -2.19 -7.03
CA SER A 71 22.55 -2.67 -8.38
C SER A 71 23.59 -1.79 -9.08
N GLY A 72 23.81 -0.55 -8.59
CA GLY A 72 24.70 0.43 -9.21
C GLY A 72 24.16 1.01 -10.52
N ILE A 73 23.01 0.54 -11.01
CA ILE A 73 22.31 1.06 -12.19
C ILE A 73 21.09 1.83 -11.72
N LYS A 74 21.11 3.16 -11.89
CA LYS A 74 19.93 3.99 -11.64
C LYS A 74 18.95 3.89 -12.81
N ILE A 75 18.14 2.84 -12.80
CA ILE A 75 17.15 2.54 -13.86
C ILE A 75 16.19 3.72 -14.07
N HIS A 76 15.81 4.43 -13.01
CA HIS A 76 14.96 5.60 -13.09
C HIS A 76 15.57 6.72 -13.95
N GLU A 77 16.85 7.04 -13.77
CA GLU A 77 17.53 8.07 -14.59
C GLU A 77 17.63 7.64 -16.06
N VAL A 78 17.86 6.35 -16.31
CA VAL A 78 17.91 5.77 -17.66
C VAL A 78 16.58 5.93 -18.38
N ILE A 79 15.47 5.57 -17.73
CA ILE A 79 14.11 5.69 -18.28
C ILE A 79 13.73 7.16 -18.49
N LYS A 80 14.10 8.03 -17.55
CA LYS A 80 13.84 9.47 -17.64
C LYS A 80 14.56 10.10 -18.82
N LEU A 81 15.86 9.81 -19.02
CA LEU A 81 16.61 10.33 -20.15
C LEU A 81 16.13 9.76 -21.49
N SER A 82 15.68 8.50 -21.52
CA SER A 82 15.17 7.89 -22.76
C SER A 82 13.80 8.42 -23.15
N SER A 83 12.94 8.70 -22.17
CA SER A 83 11.54 9.11 -22.37
C SER A 83 11.34 10.63 -22.34
N ASP A 84 12.43 11.41 -22.25
CA ASP A 84 12.39 12.87 -22.22
C ASP A 84 11.72 13.41 -23.50
N PRO A 85 10.63 14.20 -23.40
CA PRO A 85 9.96 14.79 -24.56
C PRO A 85 10.88 15.72 -25.38
N ASN A 86 11.97 16.23 -24.79
CA ASN A 86 12.95 17.07 -25.49
C ASN A 86 13.86 16.29 -26.45
N ASN A 87 13.81 14.95 -26.43
CA ASN A 87 14.55 14.08 -27.37
C ASN A 87 14.12 14.23 -28.84
N ILE A 88 13.09 15.04 -29.11
CA ILE A 88 12.71 15.47 -30.47
C ILE A 88 13.83 16.31 -31.10
N LYS A 89 14.56 17.11 -30.30
CA LYS A 89 15.68 17.93 -30.78
C LYS A 89 16.94 17.07 -30.97
N PRO A 90 17.58 17.10 -32.15
CA PRO A 90 18.70 16.20 -32.45
C PRO A 90 19.92 16.42 -31.54
N ASP A 91 20.19 17.66 -31.12
CA ASP A 91 21.34 17.99 -30.27
C ASP A 91 21.18 17.46 -28.84
N ILE A 92 19.99 17.65 -28.25
CA ILE A 92 19.66 17.14 -26.91
C ILE A 92 19.65 15.61 -26.93
N LYS A 93 19.06 15.01 -27.97
CA LYS A 93 19.05 13.56 -28.15
C LYS A 93 20.47 12.98 -28.19
N ARG A 94 21.41 13.60 -28.93
CA ARG A 94 22.81 13.16 -28.99
C ARG A 94 23.50 13.24 -27.62
N ALA A 95 23.25 14.31 -26.86
CA ALA A 95 23.78 14.47 -25.51
C ALA A 95 23.22 13.39 -24.55
N ASN A 96 21.91 13.15 -24.58
CA ASN A 96 21.25 12.13 -23.76
C ASN A 96 21.76 10.72 -24.10
N ILE A 97 21.87 10.37 -25.39
CA ILE A 97 22.44 9.09 -25.85
C ILE A 97 23.87 8.91 -25.36
N LYS A 98 24.71 9.96 -25.43
CA LYS A 98 26.09 9.90 -24.94
C LYS A 98 26.14 9.62 -23.44
N SER A 99 25.31 10.31 -22.66
CA SER A 99 25.18 10.08 -21.22
C SER A 99 24.76 8.64 -20.90
N LEU A 100 23.67 8.17 -21.53
CA LEU A 100 23.17 6.80 -21.43
C LEU A 100 24.25 5.77 -21.74
N THR A 101 25.01 5.97 -22.83
CA THR A 101 26.07 5.05 -23.25
C THR A 101 27.18 4.93 -22.21
N VAL A 102 27.60 6.05 -21.61
CA VAL A 102 28.62 6.06 -20.54
C VAL A 102 28.12 5.30 -19.31
N HIS A 103 26.88 5.54 -18.89
CA HIS A 103 26.25 4.84 -17.76
C HIS A 103 26.15 3.32 -17.99
N LEU A 104 25.61 2.91 -19.14
CA LEU A 104 25.50 1.50 -19.52
C LEU A 104 26.87 0.82 -19.65
N GLN A 105 27.85 1.50 -20.26
CA GLN A 105 29.20 0.95 -20.40
C GLN A 105 29.92 0.81 -19.06
N GLY A 106 29.65 1.69 -18.09
CA GLY A 106 30.11 1.58 -16.71
C GLY A 106 29.55 0.33 -16.02
N ALA A 107 28.24 0.14 -16.12
CA ALA A 107 27.52 -0.99 -15.55
C ALA A 107 27.96 -2.35 -16.15
N LEU A 108 28.05 -2.43 -17.49
CA LEU A 108 28.49 -3.64 -18.19
C LEU A 108 29.95 -4.00 -17.85
N ARG A 109 30.83 -3.00 -17.72
CA ARG A 109 32.23 -3.22 -17.29
C ARG A 109 32.31 -3.70 -15.84
N PHE A 110 31.42 -3.25 -14.97
CA PHE A 110 31.32 -3.76 -13.61
C PHE A 110 30.95 -5.25 -13.64
N HIS A 111 29.82 -5.62 -14.25
CA HIS A 111 29.39 -7.02 -14.35
C HIS A 111 30.43 -7.93 -15.02
N ARG A 112 31.11 -7.48 -16.08
CA ARG A 112 32.16 -8.26 -16.75
C ARG A 112 33.38 -8.53 -15.84
N ARG A 113 33.74 -7.57 -14.97
CA ARG A 113 34.81 -7.77 -13.96
C ARG A 113 34.40 -8.79 -12.91
N LEU A 114 33.14 -8.79 -12.49
CA LEU A 114 32.62 -9.77 -11.52
C LEU A 114 32.64 -11.19 -12.09
N HIS A 115 32.15 -11.35 -13.31
CA HIS A 115 32.14 -12.64 -14.00
C HIS A 115 33.57 -13.17 -14.21
N LYS A 116 34.53 -12.31 -14.59
CA LYS A 116 35.92 -12.71 -14.87
C LYS A 116 36.70 -13.09 -13.59
N LYS A 117 36.44 -12.44 -12.45
CA LYS A 117 37.09 -12.80 -11.18
C LYS A 117 36.44 -13.98 -10.46
N GLN A 118 35.29 -14.49 -10.95
CA GLN A 118 34.57 -15.64 -10.41
C GLN A 118 34.43 -15.60 -8.87
N ILE A 119 34.22 -14.39 -8.31
CA ILE A 119 34.15 -14.18 -6.86
C ILE A 119 32.81 -14.75 -6.39
N ARG A 120 32.85 -15.87 -5.65
CA ARG A 120 31.73 -16.38 -4.86
C ARG A 120 31.96 -15.97 -3.40
N PRO A 121 31.50 -14.79 -2.96
CA PRO A 121 31.86 -14.24 -1.65
C PRO A 121 31.27 -15.03 -0.48
N HIS A 122 30.13 -15.73 -0.64
CA HIS A 122 29.52 -16.53 0.43
C HIS A 122 29.19 -17.96 -0.02
N ARG A 123 29.68 -18.94 0.74
CA ARG A 123 29.39 -20.38 0.57
C ARG A 123 28.06 -20.82 1.19
N PHE A 124 27.50 -20.03 2.12
CA PHE A 124 26.36 -20.41 2.96
C PHE A 124 25.02 -19.75 2.56
N LEU A 125 25.02 -18.48 2.12
CA LEU A 125 23.80 -17.77 1.71
C LEU A 125 23.78 -17.55 0.20
N TRP A 126 23.19 -18.50 -0.52
CA TRP A 126 23.07 -18.47 -1.99
C TRP A 126 22.32 -17.21 -2.50
N LEU A 127 21.36 -16.70 -1.72
CA LEU A 127 20.55 -15.53 -2.07
C LEU A 127 21.34 -14.21 -2.14
N PHE A 128 22.38 -14.05 -1.32
CA PHE A 128 23.28 -12.89 -1.39
C PHE A 128 24.24 -12.94 -2.59
N ASN A 129 24.46 -14.12 -3.15
CA ASN A 129 25.27 -14.30 -4.36
C ASN A 129 24.49 -13.86 -5.63
N LEU A 130 23.15 -13.79 -5.55
CA LEU A 130 22.29 -13.31 -6.64
C LEU A 130 22.50 -11.82 -6.92
N ALA A 131 22.89 -11.03 -5.91
CA ALA A 131 23.18 -9.59 -6.03
C ALA A 131 24.30 -9.24 -7.01
N TYR A 132 25.16 -10.22 -7.33
CA TYR A 132 26.30 -10.05 -8.23
C TYR A 132 26.06 -10.59 -9.65
N SER A 133 24.88 -11.15 -9.90
CA SER A 133 24.50 -11.73 -11.19
C SER A 133 23.88 -10.67 -12.12
N ALA A 134 24.03 -10.85 -13.44
CA ALA A 134 23.39 -10.02 -14.46
C ALA A 134 21.85 -10.04 -14.37
N PHE A 135 21.28 -11.10 -13.79
CA PHE A 135 19.84 -11.26 -13.59
C PHE A 135 19.31 -10.63 -12.29
N PHE A 136 20.17 -10.01 -11.48
CA PHE A 136 19.77 -9.47 -10.17
C PHE A 136 18.61 -8.48 -10.25
N VAL A 137 18.70 -7.48 -11.13
CA VAL A 137 17.67 -6.43 -11.28
C VAL A 137 16.33 -7.05 -11.65
N THR A 138 16.32 -7.97 -12.62
CA THR A 138 15.10 -8.65 -13.07
C THR A 138 14.51 -9.52 -11.97
N SER A 139 15.33 -10.26 -11.23
CA SER A 139 14.86 -11.09 -10.11
C SER A 139 14.29 -10.27 -8.97
N VAL A 140 14.94 -9.15 -8.60
CA VAL A 140 14.42 -8.22 -7.58
C VAL A 140 13.10 -7.62 -8.04
N TYR A 141 12.98 -7.27 -9.32
CA TYR A 141 11.74 -6.73 -9.87
C TYR A 141 10.58 -7.72 -9.77
N LEU A 142 10.80 -8.96 -10.22
CA LEU A 142 9.79 -10.03 -10.12
C LEU A 142 9.42 -10.33 -8.67
N PHE A 143 10.39 -10.34 -7.76
CA PHE A 143 10.15 -10.53 -6.34
C PHE A 143 9.33 -9.40 -5.72
N THR A 144 9.62 -8.14 -6.08
CA THR A 144 8.80 -6.99 -5.66
C THR A 144 7.36 -7.14 -6.16
N LYS A 145 7.14 -7.54 -7.42
CA LYS A 145 5.78 -7.75 -7.96
C LYS A 145 5.05 -8.90 -7.25
N PHE A 146 5.74 -9.99 -6.94
CA PHE A 146 5.19 -11.05 -6.11
C PHE A 146 4.81 -10.53 -4.71
N PHE A 147 5.67 -9.70 -4.11
CA PHE A 147 5.40 -9.12 -2.81
C PHE A 147 4.19 -8.16 -2.83
N TYR A 148 3.95 -7.42 -3.91
CA TYR A 148 2.70 -6.66 -4.09
C TYR A 148 1.48 -7.58 -4.12
N LEU A 149 1.52 -8.67 -4.90
CA LEU A 149 0.43 -9.64 -4.97
C LEU A 149 0.14 -10.26 -3.60
N ALA A 150 1.18 -10.70 -2.90
CA ALA A 150 1.07 -11.27 -1.56
C ALA A 150 0.51 -10.26 -0.55
N ASN A 151 0.90 -8.98 -0.65
CA ASN A 151 0.33 -7.93 0.20
C ASN A 151 -1.16 -7.74 -0.06
N VAL A 152 -1.61 -7.67 -1.33
CA VAL A 152 -3.05 -7.56 -1.66
C VAL A 152 -3.83 -8.74 -1.06
N CYS A 153 -3.35 -9.97 -1.24
CA CYS A 153 -3.98 -11.15 -0.64
C CYS A 153 -4.02 -11.08 0.89
N LEU A 154 -2.92 -10.67 1.52
CA LEU A 154 -2.84 -10.54 2.97
C LEU A 154 -3.82 -9.48 3.49
N GLN A 155 -3.90 -8.30 2.85
CA GLN A 155 -4.84 -7.24 3.24
C GLN A 155 -6.29 -7.69 3.08
N LEU A 156 -6.61 -8.39 1.99
CA LEU A 156 -7.96 -8.94 1.78
C LEU A 156 -8.34 -9.94 2.89
N LEU A 157 -7.40 -10.80 3.30
CA LEU A 157 -7.60 -11.74 4.41
C LEU A 157 -7.69 -11.02 5.77
N LEU A 158 -6.86 -9.99 6.00
CA LEU A 158 -6.85 -9.21 7.23
C LEU A 158 -8.17 -8.46 7.40
N MET A 159 -8.67 -7.83 6.34
CA MET A 159 -9.97 -7.19 6.32
C MET A 159 -11.09 -8.20 6.59
N ASN A 160 -11.10 -9.36 5.91
CA ASN A 160 -12.11 -10.39 6.14
C ASN A 160 -12.11 -10.89 7.60
N LYS A 161 -10.93 -11.01 8.21
CA LYS A 161 -10.78 -11.38 9.62
C LYS A 161 -11.16 -10.24 10.58
N PHE A 162 -10.82 -8.99 10.27
CA PHE A 162 -11.11 -7.83 11.11
C PHE A 162 -12.62 -7.57 11.24
N LEU A 163 -13.39 -7.87 10.18
CA LEU A 163 -14.84 -7.77 10.21
C LEU A 163 -15.54 -9.01 10.80
N GLU A 164 -14.77 -10.04 11.19
CA GLU A 164 -15.13 -11.25 11.95
C GLU A 164 -16.62 -11.61 11.87
N THR A 165 -17.12 -11.81 10.64
CA THR A 165 -18.52 -12.15 10.41
C THR A 165 -18.61 -13.66 10.22
N ASP A 166 -19.05 -14.36 11.27
CA ASP A 166 -19.28 -15.81 11.27
C ASP A 166 -20.29 -16.30 10.20
N ARG A 167 -21.01 -15.39 9.51
CA ARG A 167 -21.98 -15.72 8.45
C ARG A 167 -21.40 -15.78 7.04
N TYR A 168 -20.33 -15.06 6.72
CA TYR A 168 -19.88 -14.88 5.33
C TYR A 168 -18.41 -15.25 5.15
N ALA A 169 -18.13 -16.27 4.34
CA ALA A 169 -16.75 -16.61 3.94
C ALA A 169 -16.11 -15.49 3.10
N TRP A 170 -16.91 -14.73 2.35
CA TRP A 170 -16.51 -13.62 1.50
C TRP A 170 -17.35 -12.38 1.82
N TYR A 171 -16.83 -11.51 2.70
CA TYR A 171 -17.56 -10.34 3.21
C TYR A 171 -18.17 -9.46 2.10
N GLY A 172 -17.40 -9.07 1.08
CA GLY A 172 -17.85 -8.08 0.10
C GLY A 172 -19.06 -8.51 -0.73
N PHE A 173 -19.10 -9.76 -1.20
CA PHE A 173 -20.25 -10.28 -1.95
C PHE A 173 -21.48 -10.45 -1.06
N GLY A 174 -21.32 -10.97 0.17
CA GLY A 174 -22.43 -11.10 1.12
C GLY A 174 -23.05 -9.75 1.45
N ALA A 175 -22.22 -8.75 1.78
CA ALA A 175 -22.67 -7.40 2.10
C ALA A 175 -23.34 -6.69 0.91
N MET A 176 -22.88 -6.93 -0.33
CA MET A 176 -23.49 -6.36 -1.54
C MET A 176 -24.89 -6.96 -1.80
N ILE A 177 -25.05 -8.27 -1.64
CA ILE A 177 -26.34 -8.95 -1.83
C ILE A 177 -27.35 -8.49 -0.79
N ASP A 178 -26.94 -8.38 0.47
CA ASP A 178 -27.77 -7.87 1.57
C ASP A 178 -28.24 -6.42 1.32
N LEU A 179 -27.38 -5.60 0.70
CA LEU A 179 -27.71 -4.23 0.32
C LEU A 179 -28.71 -4.16 -0.84
N LEU A 180 -28.56 -5.02 -1.84
CA LEU A 180 -29.48 -5.10 -2.99
C LEU A 180 -30.87 -5.64 -2.59
N ASN A 181 -30.90 -6.60 -1.67
CA ASN A 181 -32.14 -7.18 -1.15
C ASN A 181 -32.85 -6.28 -0.13
N GLY A 182 -32.24 -5.16 0.27
CA GLY A 182 -32.81 -4.22 1.23
C GLY A 182 -32.91 -4.78 2.66
N THR A 183 -32.13 -5.82 2.99
CA THR A 183 -32.10 -6.37 4.34
C THR A 183 -31.56 -5.34 5.33
N THR A 184 -32.25 -5.17 6.46
CA THR A 184 -31.87 -4.17 7.46
C THR A 184 -30.77 -4.70 8.39
N TRP A 185 -29.99 -3.76 8.94
CA TRP A 185 -28.93 -4.03 9.93
C TRP A 185 -29.40 -4.81 11.16
N GLU A 186 -30.70 -4.71 11.50
CA GLU A 186 -31.34 -5.45 12.59
C GLU A 186 -31.35 -6.97 12.35
N GLN A 187 -31.38 -7.40 11.08
CA GLN A 187 -31.38 -8.81 10.70
C GLN A 187 -29.97 -9.33 10.40
N SER A 188 -29.09 -8.47 9.87
CA SER A 188 -27.69 -8.83 9.58
C SER A 188 -26.84 -8.89 10.85
N GLY A 189 -27.12 -8.04 11.85
CA GLY A 189 -26.33 -7.92 13.09
C GLY A 189 -24.92 -7.34 12.89
N VAL A 190 -24.58 -6.96 11.65
CA VAL A 190 -23.29 -6.38 11.29
C VAL A 190 -23.39 -4.87 11.44
N PHE A 191 -22.49 -4.29 12.24
CA PHE A 191 -22.42 -2.85 12.53
C PHE A 191 -23.75 -2.24 13.04
N PRO A 192 -24.09 -2.38 14.35
CA PRO A 192 -25.32 -1.83 14.90
C PRO A 192 -25.36 -0.29 14.78
N ARG A 193 -26.48 0.24 14.28
CA ARG A 193 -26.71 1.68 14.11
C ARG A 193 -27.25 2.34 15.38
N VAL A 194 -27.74 1.51 16.30
CA VAL A 194 -28.28 1.90 17.60
C VAL A 194 -27.67 0.99 18.66
N SER A 195 -27.21 1.56 19.77
CA SER A 195 -26.78 0.81 20.95
C SER A 195 -27.46 1.36 22.20
N LEU A 196 -27.70 0.51 23.19
CA LEU A 196 -28.11 0.92 24.52
C LEU A 196 -26.85 1.24 25.32
N CYS A 197 -26.83 2.40 25.99
CA CYS A 197 -25.73 2.81 26.85
C CYS A 197 -26.27 3.06 28.25
N ASP A 198 -25.66 2.40 29.22
CA ASP A 198 -26.06 2.48 30.61
C ASP A 198 -25.22 3.55 31.32
N PHE A 199 -25.88 4.44 32.05
CA PHE A 199 -25.25 5.52 32.80
C PHE A 199 -25.62 5.42 34.27
N ASP A 200 -24.59 5.37 35.11
CA ASP A 200 -24.74 5.38 36.56
C ASP A 200 -24.81 6.82 37.07
N VAL A 201 -25.98 7.22 37.56
CA VAL A 201 -26.18 8.53 38.20
C VAL A 201 -26.28 8.35 39.70
N ARG A 202 -25.49 9.12 40.45
CA ARG A 202 -25.50 9.12 41.92
C ARG A 202 -26.48 10.17 42.42
N VAL A 203 -27.54 9.73 43.10
CA VAL A 203 -28.51 10.62 43.75
C VAL A 203 -28.67 10.19 45.21
N MET A 204 -28.43 11.12 46.15
CA MET A 204 -28.60 10.90 47.60
C MET A 204 -27.81 9.69 48.17
N GLY A 205 -26.61 9.43 47.65
CA GLY A 205 -25.76 8.32 48.12
C GLY A 205 -26.10 6.94 47.56
N ASN A 206 -27.16 6.83 46.73
CA ASN A 206 -27.50 5.61 45.99
C ASN A 206 -27.09 5.74 44.52
N VAL A 207 -26.55 4.67 43.93
CA VAL A 207 -26.24 4.59 42.49
C VAL A 207 -27.49 4.08 41.78
N GLN A 208 -28.06 4.86 40.87
CA GLN A 208 -29.16 4.43 40.01
C GLN A 208 -28.67 4.35 38.56
N GLU A 209 -28.94 3.22 37.92
CA GLU A 209 -28.57 2.95 36.54
C GLU A 209 -29.72 3.37 35.61
N HIS A 210 -29.40 4.15 34.58
CA HIS A 210 -30.33 4.59 33.55
C HIS A 210 -29.83 4.14 32.18
N THR A 211 -30.70 3.48 31.42
CA THR A 211 -30.41 3.05 30.04
C THR A 211 -30.91 4.10 29.05
N VAL A 212 -30.06 4.53 28.12
CA VAL A 212 -30.46 5.44 27.03
C VAL A 212 -30.08 4.88 25.67
N GLN A 213 -30.85 5.26 24.66
CA GLN A 213 -30.61 4.87 23.28
C GLN A 213 -29.60 5.82 22.62
N CYS A 214 -28.45 5.29 22.20
CA CYS A 214 -27.42 6.00 21.45
C CYS A 214 -27.49 5.64 19.96
N VAL A 215 -27.40 6.65 19.09
CA VAL A 215 -27.36 6.45 17.63
C VAL A 215 -25.92 6.55 17.14
N LEU A 216 -25.42 5.49 16.49
CA LEU A 216 -24.05 5.39 15.99
C LEU A 216 -24.00 5.71 14.49
N VAL A 217 -24.12 6.99 14.15
CA VAL A 217 -24.05 7.47 12.75
C VAL A 217 -22.71 7.14 12.09
N ILE A 218 -21.63 6.97 12.85
CA ILE A 218 -20.33 6.57 12.30
C ILE A 218 -20.33 5.15 11.71
N ASN A 219 -21.18 4.27 12.21
CA ASN A 219 -21.17 2.85 11.84
C ASN A 219 -21.74 2.61 10.45
N ILE A 220 -22.74 3.41 10.05
CA ILE A 220 -23.28 3.38 8.67
C ILE A 220 -22.23 3.84 7.64
N PHE A 221 -21.35 4.79 8.00
CA PHE A 221 -20.25 5.20 7.12
C PHE A 221 -19.21 4.08 6.98
N ASN A 222 -18.84 3.42 8.09
CA ASN A 222 -17.90 2.30 8.07
C ASN A 222 -18.40 1.16 7.18
N GLU A 223 -19.67 0.78 7.29
CA GLU A 223 -20.30 -0.26 6.46
C GLU A 223 -20.07 0.01 4.95
N LYS A 224 -20.28 1.25 4.49
CA LYS A 224 -20.12 1.61 3.08
C LYS A 224 -18.67 1.71 2.63
N ILE A 225 -17.79 2.23 3.50
CA ILE A 225 -16.37 2.35 3.21
C ILE A 225 -15.73 0.96 3.06
N PHE A 226 -16.05 0.02 3.94
CA PHE A 226 -15.50 -1.34 3.84
C PHE A 226 -16.01 -2.11 2.62
N ILE A 227 -17.27 -1.90 2.20
CA ILE A 227 -17.75 -2.46 0.92
C ILE A 227 -16.96 -1.87 -0.25
N PHE A 228 -16.78 -0.54 -0.29
CA PHE A 228 -16.01 0.12 -1.35
C PHE A 228 -14.55 -0.36 -1.39
N LEU A 229 -13.89 -0.40 -0.23
CA LEU A 229 -12.49 -0.86 -0.11
C LEU A 229 -12.31 -2.33 -0.49
N TRP A 230 -13.33 -3.17 -0.28
CA TRP A 230 -13.25 -4.58 -0.65
C TRP A 230 -13.30 -4.81 -2.16
N PHE A 231 -14.06 -3.98 -2.89
CA PHE A 231 -14.13 -4.03 -4.36
C PHE A 231 -12.97 -3.31 -5.06
N TRP A 232 -12.32 -2.36 -4.37
CA TRP A 232 -11.15 -1.62 -4.85
C TRP A 232 -9.86 -2.46 -4.77
#